data_AF-A0A2G6FWQ9-F1
#
_entry.id   AF-A0A2G6FWQ9-F1
#
_cell.length_a   1.000
_cell.length_b   1.000
_cell.length_c   1.000
_cell.angle_alpha   90.00
_cell.angle_beta   90.00
_cell.angle_gamma   90.00
#
_symmetry.space_group_name_H-M   'P 1'
#
loop_
_entity.id
_entity.type
_entity.pdbx_description
1 polymer ?
#
loop_
_entity_poly.entity_id
_entity_poly.type
_entity_poly.pdbx_seq_one_letter_code
_entity_poly.pdbx_strand_id
1 'polypeptide(L)'
;AAKVLAQFTEAQIRAAVEQGRYQDPRAVDYLVRTLRGRQEKLVRYWFAQVPPLDFFQLRDGVLVGQDLLVTRGYHDGQGVRYRSRLSLVDAERKGTLWTAWQDSAALRVDLRCAPPVTDRQPFLAVEMQVNRGDGWSRSVWAYLAPASGRLVAVTR
;
A
#
# COMPACT_ATOMS: atom_id res chain seq x y z
N ALA A 1 -12.43 3.55 -0.12
CA ALA A 1 -13.39 2.49 -0.49
C ALA A 1 -12.70 1.16 -0.85
N ALA A 2 -11.86 1.09 -1.89
CA ALA A 2 -11.28 -0.18 -2.37
C ALA A 2 -10.51 -1.00 -1.32
N LYS A 3 -9.81 -0.35 -0.39
CA LYS A 3 -9.13 -1.04 0.72
C LYS A 3 -10.07 -1.77 1.67
N VAL A 4 -11.20 -1.13 2.00
CA VAL A 4 -12.23 -1.74 2.84
C VAL A 4 -12.82 -2.93 2.12
N LEU A 5 -13.13 -2.78 0.81
CA LEU A 5 -13.58 -3.91 0.00
C LEU A 5 -12.55 -5.05 0.00
N ALA A 6 -11.27 -4.77 -0.17
CA ALA A 6 -10.21 -5.78 -0.18
C ALA A 6 -9.99 -6.52 1.16
N GLN A 7 -10.61 -6.07 2.26
CA GLN A 7 -10.52 -6.74 3.55
C GLN A 7 -11.51 -7.90 3.70
N PHE A 8 -12.64 -7.87 2.97
CA PHE A 8 -13.65 -8.91 3.09
C PHE A 8 -13.19 -10.25 2.48
N THR A 9 -13.23 -11.30 3.28
CA THR A 9 -12.95 -12.67 2.84
C THR A 9 -14.20 -13.33 2.27
N GLU A 10 -14.02 -14.40 1.49
CA GLU A 10 -15.15 -15.19 0.99
C GLU A 10 -16.01 -15.73 2.14
N ALA A 11 -15.40 -16.20 3.22
CA ALA A 11 -16.11 -16.67 4.41
C ALA A 11 -16.97 -15.57 5.05
N GLN A 12 -16.47 -14.33 5.12
CA GLN A 12 -17.24 -13.20 5.63
C GLN A 12 -18.40 -12.83 4.70
N ILE A 13 -18.16 -12.85 3.38
CA ILE A 13 -19.21 -12.62 2.38
C ILE A 13 -20.30 -13.69 2.49
N ARG A 14 -19.90 -14.96 2.59
CA ARG A 14 -20.83 -16.09 2.77
C ARG A 14 -21.64 -15.96 4.05
N ALA A 15 -20.98 -15.72 5.18
CA ALA A 15 -21.67 -15.54 6.46
C ALA A 15 -22.71 -14.39 6.40
N ALA A 16 -22.39 -13.28 5.73
CA ALA A 16 -23.32 -12.18 5.53
C ALA A 16 -24.52 -12.55 4.64
N VAL A 17 -24.30 -13.30 3.55
CA VAL A 17 -25.37 -13.78 2.66
C VAL A 17 -26.27 -14.80 3.37
N GLU A 18 -25.71 -15.67 4.20
CA GLU A 18 -26.47 -16.66 4.97
C GLU A 18 -27.45 -16.03 5.97
N GLN A 19 -27.16 -14.83 6.49
CA GLN A 19 -28.12 -14.08 7.31
C GLN A 19 -29.40 -13.69 6.57
N GLY A 20 -29.39 -13.69 5.23
CA GLY A 20 -30.57 -13.47 4.40
C GLY A 20 -31.60 -14.61 4.44
N ARG A 21 -31.26 -15.76 5.04
CA ARG A 21 -32.15 -16.93 5.23
C ARG A 21 -32.90 -17.33 3.95
N TYR A 22 -32.19 -17.37 2.83
CA TYR A 22 -32.73 -17.84 1.55
C TYR A 22 -33.20 -19.30 1.66
N GLN A 23 -34.36 -19.61 1.09
CA GLN A 23 -34.91 -20.96 1.11
C GLN A 23 -34.14 -21.92 0.19
N ASP A 24 -33.67 -21.43 -0.96
CA ASP A 24 -32.84 -22.19 -1.88
C ASP A 24 -31.34 -21.98 -1.56
N PRO A 25 -30.60 -23.03 -1.15
CA PRO A 25 -29.16 -22.91 -0.89
C PRO A 25 -28.37 -22.49 -2.14
N ARG A 26 -28.87 -22.77 -3.35
CA ARG A 26 -28.22 -22.33 -4.60
C ARG A 26 -28.22 -20.81 -4.75
N ALA A 27 -29.17 -20.11 -4.13
CA ALA A 27 -29.20 -18.65 -4.10
C ALA A 27 -28.01 -18.09 -3.31
N VAL A 28 -27.65 -18.72 -2.18
CA VAL A 28 -26.49 -18.34 -1.37
C VAL A 28 -25.21 -18.45 -2.21
N ASP A 29 -25.00 -19.59 -2.86
CA ASP A 29 -23.80 -19.81 -3.68
C ASP A 29 -23.71 -18.85 -4.86
N TYR A 30 -24.83 -18.60 -5.53
CA TYR A 30 -24.90 -17.62 -6.62
C TYR A 30 -24.52 -16.22 -6.14
N LEU A 31 -25.06 -15.77 -5.00
CA LEU A 31 -24.79 -14.45 -4.44
C LEU A 31 -23.34 -14.31 -3.97
N VAL A 32 -22.81 -15.31 -3.27
CA VAL A 32 -21.41 -15.32 -2.82
C VAL A 32 -20.47 -15.19 -4.01
N ARG A 33 -20.65 -16.02 -5.04
CA ARG A 33 -19.85 -15.96 -6.28
C ARG A 33 -19.97 -14.59 -6.96
N THR A 34 -21.18 -14.03 -7.04
CA THR A 34 -21.43 -12.75 -7.70
C THR A 34 -20.80 -11.58 -6.95
N LEU A 35 -20.96 -11.52 -5.63
CA LEU A 35 -20.36 -10.50 -4.78
C LEU A 35 -18.84 -10.59 -4.81
N ARG A 36 -18.29 -11.80 -4.74
CA ARG A 36 -16.84 -12.02 -4.84
C ARG A 36 -16.28 -11.57 -6.18
N GLY A 37 -16.91 -11.96 -7.28
CA GLY A 37 -16.49 -11.53 -8.61
C GLY A 37 -16.57 -10.01 -8.81
N ARG A 38 -17.58 -9.35 -8.25
CA ARG A 38 -17.69 -7.87 -8.27
C ARG A 38 -16.60 -7.22 -7.42
N GLN A 39 -16.37 -7.73 -6.21
CA GLN A 39 -15.32 -7.26 -5.31
C GLN A 39 -13.95 -7.34 -6.00
N GLU A 40 -13.60 -8.47 -6.60
CA GLU A 40 -12.33 -8.66 -7.31
C GLU A 40 -12.13 -7.66 -8.44
N LYS A 41 -13.16 -7.46 -9.27
CA LYS A 41 -13.13 -6.48 -10.37
C LYS A 41 -12.88 -5.06 -9.84
N LEU A 42 -13.63 -4.65 -8.81
CA LEU A 42 -13.51 -3.32 -8.22
C LEU A 42 -12.14 -3.10 -7.57
N VAL A 43 -11.64 -4.06 -6.80
CA VAL A 43 -10.35 -3.96 -6.13
C VAL A 43 -9.22 -3.86 -7.15
N ARG A 44 -9.18 -4.74 -8.16
CA ARG A 44 -8.16 -4.70 -9.23
C ARG A 44 -8.18 -3.38 -9.98
N TYR A 45 -9.37 -2.91 -10.37
CA TYR A 45 -9.52 -1.66 -11.11
C TYR A 45 -8.99 -0.44 -10.33
N TRP A 46 -9.35 -0.32 -9.06
CA TRP A 46 -8.91 0.81 -8.24
C TRP A 46 -7.44 0.72 -7.85
N PHE A 47 -6.92 -0.48 -7.54
CA PHE A 47 -5.51 -0.65 -7.16
C PHE A 47 -4.55 -0.52 -8.35
N ALA A 48 -5.03 -0.69 -9.58
CA ALA A 48 -4.27 -0.36 -10.79
C ALA A 48 -4.02 1.16 -10.92
N GLN A 49 -4.97 1.99 -10.46
CA GLN A 49 -4.86 3.44 -10.55
C GLN A 49 -4.09 4.06 -9.38
N VAL A 50 -4.33 3.53 -8.17
CA VAL A 50 -3.68 3.99 -6.94
C VAL A 50 -2.98 2.80 -6.30
N PRO A 51 -1.64 2.76 -6.32
CA PRO A 51 -0.89 1.63 -5.79
C PRO A 51 -1.20 1.43 -4.30
N PRO A 52 -1.63 0.23 -3.89
CA PRO A 52 -2.16 0.02 -2.55
C PRO A 52 -1.05 -0.32 -1.55
N LEU A 53 -0.02 0.53 -1.50
CA LEU A 53 1.08 0.44 -0.53
C LEU A 53 0.61 1.05 0.79
N ASP A 54 0.62 0.28 1.87
CA ASP A 54 0.02 0.68 3.15
C ASP A 54 0.64 -0.04 4.35
N PHE A 55 0.12 0.25 5.56
CA PHE A 55 0.53 -0.37 6.82
C PHE A 55 2.04 -0.30 7.08
N PHE A 56 2.63 0.86 6.76
CA PHE A 56 4.04 1.10 6.95
C PHE A 56 4.41 1.07 8.44
N GLN A 57 5.55 0.45 8.72
CA GLN A 57 6.14 0.35 10.05
C GLN A 57 7.64 0.64 9.95
N LEU A 58 8.14 1.46 10.88
CA LEU A 58 9.58 1.67 11.02
C LEU A 58 10.14 0.63 11.99
N ARG A 59 11.13 -0.14 11.56
CA ARG A 59 11.84 -1.13 12.37
C ARG A 59 13.33 -1.03 12.08
N ASP A 60 14.15 -0.77 13.11
CA ASP A 60 15.62 -0.77 13.01
C ASP A 60 16.18 0.08 11.86
N GLY A 61 15.60 1.26 11.64
CA GLY A 61 16.00 2.16 10.56
C GLY A 61 15.52 1.75 9.17
N VAL A 62 14.64 0.75 9.06
CA VAL A 62 14.03 0.29 7.81
C VAL A 62 12.53 0.52 7.85
N LEU A 63 12.00 1.23 6.84
CA LEU A 63 10.57 1.37 6.63
C LEU A 63 10.06 0.16 5.84
N VAL A 64 9.20 -0.65 6.45
CA VAL A 64 8.57 -1.82 5.80
C VAL A 64 7.10 -1.55 5.62
N GLY A 65 6.54 -1.87 4.45
CA GLY A 65 5.11 -1.74 4.17
C GLY A 65 4.49 -3.03 3.67
N GLN A 66 3.17 -2.98 3.43
CA GLN A 66 2.42 -4.03 2.76
C GLN A 66 1.92 -3.55 1.39
N ASP A 67 2.16 -4.36 0.36
CA ASP A 67 1.43 -4.23 -0.90
C ASP A 67 0.13 -5.03 -0.78
N LEU A 68 -1.01 -4.34 -0.69
CA LEU A 68 -2.29 -5.01 -0.48
C LEU A 68 -2.78 -5.79 -1.70
N LEU A 69 -2.28 -5.51 -2.90
CA LEU A 69 -2.61 -6.32 -4.07
C LEU A 69 -2.02 -7.73 -3.91
N VAL A 70 -0.76 -7.80 -3.44
CA VAL A 70 -0.04 -9.06 -3.19
C VAL A 70 -0.52 -9.74 -1.92
N THR A 71 -0.53 -9.00 -0.81
CA THR A 71 -0.87 -9.53 0.53
C THR A 71 -2.30 -10.10 0.61
N ARG A 72 -3.21 -9.61 -0.24
CA ARG A 72 -4.62 -10.08 -0.30
C ARG A 72 -4.87 -11.08 -1.44
N GLY A 73 -3.84 -11.52 -2.15
CA GLY A 73 -3.95 -12.54 -3.19
C GLY A 73 -4.57 -12.06 -4.51
N TYR A 74 -4.68 -10.75 -4.75
CA TYR A 74 -5.08 -10.23 -6.06
C TYR A 74 -3.92 -10.24 -7.07
N HIS A 75 -2.69 -10.48 -6.60
CA HIS A 75 -1.49 -10.64 -7.41
C HIS A 75 -0.56 -11.63 -6.70
N ASP A 76 0.15 -12.48 -7.43
CA ASP A 76 1.03 -13.51 -6.86
C ASP A 76 2.37 -12.96 -6.32
N GLY A 77 2.70 -11.73 -6.73
CA GLY A 77 3.91 -11.02 -6.30
C GLY A 77 5.11 -11.28 -7.21
N GLN A 78 4.99 -12.19 -8.18
CA GLN A 78 6.07 -12.46 -9.12
C GLN A 78 6.27 -11.26 -10.05
N GLY A 79 7.55 -10.94 -10.32
CA GLY A 79 7.92 -9.81 -11.17
C GLY A 79 7.62 -8.42 -10.60
N VAL A 80 7.06 -8.31 -9.38
CA VAL A 80 6.79 -7.02 -8.76
C VAL A 80 8.10 -6.38 -8.32
N ARG A 81 8.32 -5.14 -8.75
CA ARG A 81 9.46 -4.32 -8.36
C ARG A 81 8.99 -3.07 -7.66
N TYR A 82 9.75 -2.64 -6.67
CA TYR A 82 9.53 -1.41 -5.94
C TYR A 82 10.72 -0.49 -6.19
N ARG A 83 10.48 0.81 -6.14
CA ARG A 83 11.56 1.79 -6.04
C ARG A 83 11.23 2.85 -5.04
N SER A 84 12.24 3.41 -4.42
CA SER A 84 12.09 4.47 -3.44
C SER A 84 13.18 5.50 -3.53
N ARG A 85 12.90 6.72 -3.07
CA ARG A 85 13.89 7.78 -2.86
C ARG A 85 13.49 8.65 -1.68
N LEU A 86 14.48 9.35 -1.15
CA LEU A 86 14.39 10.05 0.13
C LEU A 86 14.61 11.55 -0.08
N SER A 87 13.93 12.38 0.71
CA SER A 87 14.19 13.82 0.79
C SER A 87 13.96 14.31 2.20
N LEU A 88 14.78 15.27 2.63
CA LEU A 88 14.51 16.05 3.83
C LEU A 88 13.42 17.08 3.52
N VAL A 89 12.44 17.18 4.41
CA VAL A 89 11.34 18.13 4.24
C VAL A 89 11.03 18.89 5.52
N ASP A 90 10.54 20.12 5.35
CA ASP A 90 10.00 20.93 6.44
C ASP A 90 8.59 20.47 6.87
N ALA A 91 7.99 21.20 7.82
CA ALA A 91 6.63 20.92 8.30
C ALA A 91 5.55 21.06 7.21
N GLU A 92 5.82 21.83 6.16
CA GLU A 92 4.95 21.99 4.99
C GLU A 92 5.25 20.94 3.90
N ARG A 93 6.10 19.95 4.20
CA ARG A 93 6.53 18.87 3.30
C ARG A 93 7.34 19.36 2.09
N LYS A 94 7.96 20.54 2.19
CA LYS A 94 8.83 21.08 1.15
C LYS A 94 10.26 20.63 1.36
N GLY A 95 10.81 20.01 0.32
CA GLY A 95 12.20 19.56 0.24
C GLY A 95 12.86 20.11 -1.02
N THR A 96 14.19 20.20 -1.02
CA THR A 96 14.96 20.79 -2.12
C THR A 96 15.77 19.76 -2.91
N LEU A 97 16.07 18.61 -2.31
CA LEU A 97 16.88 17.57 -2.94
C LEU A 97 16.32 16.18 -2.65
N TRP A 98 16.22 15.37 -3.70
CA TRP A 98 15.91 13.95 -3.59
C TRP A 98 17.17 13.12 -3.81
N THR A 99 17.29 12.01 -3.08
CA THR A 99 18.28 10.98 -3.42
C THR A 99 17.98 10.36 -4.78
N ALA A 100 18.95 9.64 -5.34
CA ALA A 100 18.68 8.74 -6.45
C ALA A 100 17.61 7.70 -6.07
N TRP A 101 16.91 7.20 -7.09
CA TRP A 101 16.01 6.06 -6.94
C TRP A 101 16.79 4.81 -6.57
N GLN A 102 16.25 4.05 -5.62
CA GLN A 102 16.75 2.75 -5.18
C GLN A 102 15.68 1.71 -5.46
N ASP A 103 16.02 0.70 -6.26
CA ASP A 103 15.13 -0.39 -6.62
C ASP A 103 15.22 -1.53 -5.60
N SER A 104 14.11 -2.24 -5.41
CA SER A 104 14.00 -3.36 -4.48
C SER A 104 12.95 -4.37 -4.94
N ALA A 105 13.19 -5.64 -4.67
CA ALA A 105 12.21 -6.72 -4.89
C ALA A 105 11.12 -6.77 -3.81
N ALA A 106 11.22 -5.96 -2.76
CA ALA A 106 10.25 -5.91 -1.67
C ALA A 106 9.93 -4.47 -1.27
N LEU A 107 8.75 -4.26 -0.70
CA LEU A 107 8.33 -2.96 -0.16
C LEU A 107 9.06 -2.67 1.16
N ARG A 108 10.33 -2.32 1.05
CA ARG A 108 11.22 -1.92 2.14
C ARG A 108 12.12 -0.77 1.69
N VAL A 109 12.34 0.18 2.57
CA VAL A 109 13.21 1.33 2.34
C VAL A 109 14.18 1.44 3.50
N ASP A 110 15.48 1.33 3.21
CA ASP A 110 16.52 1.57 4.20
C ASP A 110 16.65 3.07 4.43
N LEU A 111 16.42 3.53 5.66
CA LEU A 111 16.53 4.95 6.00
C LEU A 111 17.94 5.32 6.46
N ARG A 112 18.87 4.37 6.58
CA ARG A 112 20.27 4.67 6.95
C ARG A 112 21.03 5.37 5.83
N CYS A 113 20.52 5.30 4.60
CA CYS A 113 21.02 6.09 3.47
C CYS A 113 20.35 7.47 3.36
N ALA A 114 19.48 7.83 4.31
CA ALA A 114 18.90 9.17 4.39
C ALA A 114 19.97 10.22 4.74
N PRO A 115 19.88 11.43 4.17
CA PRO A 115 20.60 12.57 4.72
C PRO A 115 20.23 12.81 6.19
N PRO A 116 21.15 13.31 7.03
CA PRO A 116 20.83 13.66 8.41
C PRO A 116 19.83 14.82 8.43
N VAL A 117 18.78 14.71 9.25
CA VAL A 117 17.78 15.78 9.42
C VAL A 117 18.40 17.06 9.97
N THR A 118 17.76 18.20 9.68
CA THR A 118 18.18 19.52 10.17
C THR A 118 17.02 20.20 10.89
N ASP A 119 17.29 21.26 11.65
CA ASP A 119 16.24 22.04 12.33
C ASP A 119 15.22 22.63 11.34
N ARG A 120 15.66 22.97 10.12
CA ARG A 120 14.77 23.49 9.07
C ARG A 120 13.98 22.39 8.35
N GLN A 121 14.53 21.18 8.29
CA GLN A 121 13.91 20.03 7.63
C GLN A 121 13.98 18.82 8.56
N PRO A 122 13.15 18.79 9.62
CA PRO A 122 13.22 17.77 10.66
C PRO A 122 12.53 16.46 10.26
N PHE A 123 11.91 16.40 9.08
CA PHE A 123 11.16 15.25 8.59
C PHE A 123 11.83 14.61 7.39
N LEU A 124 11.55 13.32 7.19
CA LEU A 124 11.94 12.58 6.01
C LEU A 124 10.72 12.25 5.17
N ALA A 125 10.75 12.60 3.90
CA ALA A 125 9.81 12.14 2.89
C ALA A 125 10.41 10.93 2.16
N VAL A 126 9.62 9.87 2.06
CA VAL A 126 9.94 8.65 1.32
C VAL A 126 8.95 8.58 0.17
N GLU A 127 9.43 8.75 -1.06
CA GLU A 127 8.64 8.55 -2.25
C GLU A 127 8.82 7.11 -2.73
N MET A 128 7.72 6.42 -3.04
CA MET A 128 7.72 5.02 -3.44
C MET A 128 6.86 4.80 -4.67
N GLN A 129 7.29 3.90 -5.53
CA GLN A 129 6.52 3.43 -6.68
C GLN A 129 6.65 1.92 -6.81
N VAL A 130 5.68 1.31 -7.47
CA VAL A 130 5.65 -0.13 -7.76
C VAL A 130 5.47 -0.35 -9.25
N ASN A 131 6.17 -1.34 -9.79
CA ASN A 131 6.07 -1.78 -11.17
C ASN A 131 5.66 -3.26 -11.18
N ARG A 132 4.63 -3.57 -11.97
CA ARG A 132 4.05 -4.92 -12.10
C ARG A 132 4.13 -5.47 -13.53
N GLY A 133 5.00 -4.90 -14.36
CA GLY A 133 5.14 -5.22 -15.79
C GLY A 133 4.88 -4.03 -16.71
N ASP A 134 3.91 -3.17 -16.35
CA ASP A 134 3.40 -2.10 -17.22
C ASP A 134 4.00 -0.71 -16.91
N GLY A 135 5.20 -0.69 -16.31
CA GLY A 135 5.85 0.54 -15.88
C GLY A 135 5.60 0.91 -14.42
N TRP A 136 6.11 2.06 -14.01
CA TRP A 136 6.04 2.53 -12.62
C TRP A 136 4.70 3.18 -12.32
N SER A 137 4.09 2.82 -11.19
CA SER A 137 2.87 3.43 -10.68
C SER A 137 3.03 4.92 -10.37
N ARG A 138 1.91 5.58 -10.08
CA ARG A 138 1.92 6.85 -9.33
C ARG A 138 2.68 6.70 -8.01
N SER A 139 3.13 7.81 -7.46
CA SER A 139 3.90 7.84 -6.22
C SER A 139 3.01 7.66 -4.99
N VAL A 140 3.52 6.90 -4.03
CA VAL A 140 3.05 6.89 -2.64
C VAL A 140 4.10 7.57 -1.81
N TRP A 141 3.70 8.51 -0.96
CA TRP A 141 4.63 9.17 -0.04
C TRP A 141 4.38 8.72 1.37
N ALA A 142 5.44 8.44 2.11
CA ALA A 142 5.44 8.27 3.55
C ALA A 142 6.29 9.38 4.18
N TYR A 143 5.78 10.02 5.22
CA TYR A 143 6.48 11.07 5.95
C TYR A 143 6.81 10.56 7.34
N LEU A 144 8.06 10.71 7.75
CA LEU A 144 8.57 10.24 9.03
C LEU A 144 9.18 11.39 9.83
N ALA A 145 9.12 11.26 11.15
CA ALA A 145 9.83 12.12 12.09
C ALA A 145 10.97 11.31 12.74
N PRO A 146 12.20 11.34 12.19
CA PRO A 146 13.29 10.46 12.63
C PRO A 146 13.63 10.59 14.12
N ALA A 147 13.54 11.80 14.68
CA ALA A 147 13.78 12.06 16.11
C ALA A 147 12.87 11.22 17.04
N SER A 148 11.66 10.90 16.58
CA SER A 148 10.69 10.08 17.33
C SER A 148 10.55 8.65 16.80
N GLY A 149 11.15 8.34 15.64
CA GLY A 149 10.93 7.09 14.92
C GLY A 149 9.48 6.89 14.44
N ARG A 150 8.66 7.94 14.35
CA ARG A 150 7.24 7.81 14.01
C ARG A 150 6.97 8.09 12.54
N LEU A 151 6.05 7.29 11.97
CA LEU A 151 5.36 7.62 10.73
C LEU A 151 4.33 8.71 11.03
N VAL A 152 4.45 9.85 10.34
CA VAL A 152 3.60 11.03 10.50
C VAL A 152 2.39 10.97 9.57
N ALA A 153 2.60 10.60 8.31
CA ALA A 153 1.54 10.55 7.31
C ALA A 153 1.89 9.63 6.13
N VAL A 154 0.87 9.18 5.42
CA VAL A 154 0.99 8.49 4.13
C VAL A 154 0.02 9.13 3.13
N THR A 155 0.51 9.55 1.97
CA THR A 155 -0.29 10.17 0.90
C THR A 155 -0.16 9.39 -0.41
N ARG A 156 -1.19 9.47 -1.25
CA ARG A 156 -1.36 8.71 -2.49
C ARG A 156 -2.13 9.53 -3.52
#